data_AF-A0A0C3LDW0-F1
#
_entry.id   AF-A0A0C3LDW0-F1
#
_cell.length_a   1.000
_cell.length_b   1.000
_cell.length_c   1.000
_cell.angle_alpha   90.00
_cell.angle_beta   90.00
_cell.angle_gamma   90.00
#
_symmetry.space_group_name_H-M   'P 1'
#
loop_
_entity.id
_entity.type
_entity.pdbx_description
1 polymer ?
#
loop_
_entity_poly.entity_id
_entity_poly.type
_entity_poly.pdbx_seq_one_letter_code
_entity_poly.pdbx_strand_id
1 'polypeptide(L)'
;MTKTKEYMSILHNLKQKGIVHYIEQTTEKRGKDHEPTWDCWIEVKKLLHVSLDPESQGQCYWHSARTKGEARNEAARLVLYAIQYYERGLVDVPRAGFPVYG
;
A
#
# COMPACT_ATOMS: atom_id res chain seq x y z
N MET A 1 7.22 4.44 23.08
CA MET A 1 6.35 5.00 22.03
C MET A 1 6.84 4.53 20.68
N THR A 2 6.31 3.42 20.19
CA THR A 2 6.59 2.90 18.85
C THR A 2 6.03 3.89 17.84
N LYS A 3 6.89 4.66 17.15
CA LYS A 3 6.49 5.49 16.02
C LYS A 3 5.76 4.58 15.02
N THR A 4 4.44 4.70 14.94
CA THR A 4 3.66 4.07 13.88
C THR A 4 4.26 4.56 12.57
N LYS A 5 4.98 3.69 11.86
CA LYS A 5 5.51 4.05 10.54
C LYS A 5 4.29 4.30 9.66
N GLU A 6 4.09 5.55 9.26
CA GLU A 6 3.08 5.88 8.26
C GLU A 6 3.56 5.30 6.93
N TYR A 7 3.08 4.09 6.59
CA TYR A 7 3.35 3.42 5.33
C TYR A 7 3.01 4.31 4.14
N MET A 8 1.96 5.13 4.29
CA MET A 8 1.60 6.12 3.29
C MET A 8 2.72 7.15 3.03
N SER A 9 3.40 7.61 4.07
CA SER A 9 4.52 8.56 3.96
C SER A 9 5.73 7.92 3.26
N ILE A 10 6.01 6.65 3.53
CA ILE A 10 7.05 5.89 2.81
C ILE A 10 6.69 5.74 1.34
N LEU A 11 5.45 5.32 1.04
CA LEU A 11 4.97 5.16 -0.32
C LEU A 11 4.98 6.48 -1.10
N HIS A 12 4.64 7.59 -0.44
CA HIS A 12 4.72 8.94 -1.03
C HIS A 12 6.16 9.33 -1.35
N ASN A 13 7.12 9.05 -0.46
CA ASN A 13 8.53 9.31 -0.71
C ASN A 13 9.05 8.51 -1.92
N LEU A 14 8.65 7.24 -2.06
CA LEU A 14 9.02 6.43 -3.23
C LEU A 14 8.44 7.00 -4.53
N LYS A 15 7.21 7.57 -4.48
CA LYS A 15 6.61 8.26 -5.63
C LYS A 15 7.34 9.54 -5.99
N GLN A 16 7.74 10.34 -5.00
CA GLN A 16 8.55 11.55 -5.24
C GLN A 16 9.93 11.23 -5.83
N LYS A 17 10.55 10.12 -5.39
CA LYS A 17 11.81 9.62 -5.97
C LYS A 17 11.63 9.01 -7.37
N GLY A 18 10.40 8.90 -7.89
CA GLY A 18 10.09 8.31 -9.19
C GLY A 18 10.21 6.79 -9.23
N ILE A 19 10.37 6.12 -8.08
CA ILE A 19 10.56 4.67 -7.96
C ILE A 19 9.24 3.94 -8.22
N VAL A 20 8.13 4.50 -7.72
CA VAL A 20 6.78 3.95 -7.91
C VAL A 20 5.82 5.01 -8.45
N HIS A 21 5.05 4.66 -9.47
CA HIS A 21 3.86 5.40 -9.84
C HIS A 21 2.62 4.62 -9.41
N TYR A 22 1.76 5.28 -8.63
CA TYR A 22 0.49 4.74 -8.22
C TYR A 22 -0.62 5.78 -8.31
N ILE A 23 -1.84 5.29 -8.51
CA ILE A 23 -3.09 6.02 -8.39
C ILE A 23 -3.77 5.57 -7.09
N GLU A 24 -4.27 6.52 -6.31
CA GLU A 24 -5.01 6.26 -5.09
C GLU A 24 -6.45 6.72 -5.27
N GLN A 25 -7.40 5.89 -4.86
CA GLN A 25 -8.82 6.24 -4.79
C GLN A 25 -9.35 5.87 -3.42
N THR A 26 -10.03 6.80 -2.76
CA THR A 26 -10.62 6.55 -1.44
C THR A 26 -12.09 6.91 -1.50
N THR A 27 -12.95 5.96 -1.13
CA THR A 27 -14.39 6.11 -1.19
C THR A 27 -15.00 5.83 0.18
N GLU A 28 -15.86 6.74 0.63
CA GLU A 28 -16.70 6.51 1.80
C GLU A 28 -17.85 5.57 1.41
N LYS A 29 -18.00 4.47 2.15
CA LYS A 29 -19.12 3.55 2.09
C LYS A 29 -19.94 3.67 3.36
N ARG A 30 -21.27 3.74 3.22
CA ARG A 30 -22.17 3.48 4.34
C ARG A 30 -22.07 2.01 4.72
N GLY A 31 -21.54 1.74 5.92
CA GLY A 31 -21.45 0.40 6.47
C GLY A 31 -22.84 -0.17 6.78
N LYS A 32 -22.85 -1.48 7.07
CA LYS A 32 -24.06 -2.27 7.33
C LYS A 32 -24.89 -1.74 8.51
N ASP A 33 -24.25 -1.04 9.45
CA ASP A 33 -24.82 -0.52 10.70
C ASP A 33 -24.85 1.01 10.79
N HIS A 34 -24.93 1.72 9.65
CA HIS A 34 -24.81 3.19 9.57
C HIS A 34 -23.46 3.77 10.01
N GLU A 35 -22.48 2.95 10.39
CA GLU A 35 -21.12 3.40 10.62
C GLU A 35 -20.42 3.73 9.27
N PRO A 36 -19.76 4.89 9.14
CA PRO A 36 -18.99 5.20 7.95
C PRO A 36 -17.78 4.26 7.85
N THR A 37 -17.66 3.60 6.70
CA THR A 37 -16.50 2.77 6.34
C THR A 37 -15.78 3.44 5.18
N TRP A 38 -14.47 3.29 5.13
CA TRP A 38 -13.63 3.88 4.10
C TRP A 38 -12.91 2.77 3.35
N ASP A 39 -13.13 2.72 2.04
CA ASP A 39 -12.37 1.84 1.16
C ASP A 39 -11.28 2.66 0.48
N CYS A 40 -10.02 2.24 0.64
CA CYS A 40 -8.91 2.81 -0.10
C CYS A 40 -8.35 1.79 -1.08
N TRP A 41 -8.21 2.20 -2.33
CA TRP A 41 -7.65 1.44 -3.44
C TRP A 41 -6.39 2.14 -3.93
N ILE A 42 -5.30 1.38 -4.07
CA ILE A 42 -4.04 1.85 -4.62
C ILE A 42 -3.65 0.93 -5.77
N GLU A 43 -3.63 1.51 -6.97
CA GLU A 43 -3.21 0.81 -8.18
C GLU A 43 -1.77 1.20 -8.53
N VAL A 44 -0.89 0.20 -8.61
CA VAL A 44 0.51 0.39 -9.01
C VAL A 44 0.61 0.38 -10.53
N LYS A 45 0.92 1.53 -11.12
CA LYS A 45 1.03 1.70 -12.58
C LYS A 45 2.41 1.35 -13.12
N LYS A 46 3.47 1.67 -12.36
CA LYS A 46 4.85 1.46 -12.79
C LYS A 46 5.79 1.38 -11.59
N LEU A 47 6.80 0.52 -11.71
CA LEU A 47 8.02 0.56 -10.89
C LEU A 47 9.21 0.85 -11.81
N LEU A 48 10.13 1.70 -11.37
CA LEU A 48 11.23 2.18 -12.21
C LEU A 48 12.35 1.14 -12.38
N HIS A 49 12.68 0.42 -11.32
CA HIS A 49 13.83 -0.50 -11.26
C HIS A 49 13.45 -1.98 -11.42
N VAL A 50 12.15 -2.27 -11.49
CA VAL A 50 11.63 -3.62 -11.76
C VAL A 50 10.92 -3.58 -13.11
N SER A 51 11.37 -4.41 -14.04
CA SER A 51 10.48 -4.96 -15.05
C SER A 51 9.48 -5.84 -14.32
N LEU A 52 8.45 -5.21 -13.74
CA LEU A 52 7.31 -5.94 -13.19
C LEU A 52 6.83 -6.87 -14.31
N ASP A 53 6.59 -8.14 -13.99
CA ASP A 53 5.84 -8.99 -14.89
C ASP A 53 4.60 -8.21 -15.35
N PRO A 54 4.17 -8.31 -16.62
CA PRO A 54 2.99 -7.59 -17.09
C PRO A 54 1.75 -7.87 -16.23
N GLU A 55 1.70 -9.00 -15.53
CA GLU A 55 0.67 -9.35 -14.52
C GLU A 55 0.75 -8.54 -13.22
N SER A 56 1.90 -7.93 -12.92
CA SER A 56 2.14 -7.11 -11.74
C SER A 56 2.01 -5.60 -12.02
N GLN A 57 2.02 -5.20 -13.30
CA GLN A 57 1.63 -3.84 -13.71
C GLN A 57 0.10 -3.73 -13.69
N GLY A 58 -0.45 -2.78 -12.92
CA GLY A 58 -1.90 -2.63 -12.75
C GLY A 58 -2.49 -3.45 -11.60
N GLN A 59 -1.67 -4.02 -10.71
CA GLN A 59 -2.20 -4.61 -9.48
C GLN A 59 -2.82 -3.54 -8.57
N CYS A 60 -4.04 -3.84 -8.14
CA CYS A 60 -4.82 -3.02 -7.23
C CYS A 60 -4.76 -3.63 -5.82
N TYR A 61 -4.24 -2.86 -4.87
CA TYR A 61 -4.25 -3.19 -3.45
C TYR A 61 -5.28 -2.35 -2.75
N TRP A 62 -6.06 -2.95 -1.86
CA TRP A 62 -7.11 -2.21 -1.19
C TRP A 62 -7.32 -2.67 0.24
N HIS A 63 -7.88 -1.77 1.03
CA HIS A 63 -8.27 -2.05 2.41
C HIS A 63 -9.49 -1.22 2.80
N SER A 64 -10.35 -1.81 3.63
CA SER A 64 -11.52 -1.17 4.21
C SER A 64 -11.29 -0.96 5.71
N ALA A 65 -11.48 0.26 6.20
CA ALA A 65 -11.36 0.55 7.62
C ALA A 65 -12.41 1.57 8.08
N ARG A 66 -12.55 1.73 9.40
CA ARG A 66 -13.48 2.70 10.01
C ARG A 66 -13.05 4.14 9.79
N THR A 67 -11.75 4.37 9.60
CA THR A 67 -11.20 5.70 9.35
C THR A 67 -10.48 5.75 8.02
N LYS A 68 -10.55 6.91 7.36
CA LYS A 68 -9.80 7.17 6.12
C LYS A 68 -8.29 6.95 6.29
N GLY A 69 -7.72 7.40 7.41
CA GLY A 69 -6.29 7.30 7.68
C GLY A 69 -5.82 5.84 7.74
N GLU A 70 -6.57 5.00 8.45
CA GLU A 70 -6.28 3.57 8.59
C GLU A 70 -6.41 2.83 7.25
N ALA A 71 -7.51 3.07 6.51
CA ALA A 71 -7.72 2.45 5.20
C ALA A 71 -6.56 2.75 4.23
N ARG A 72 -6.12 4.01 4.20
CA ARG A 72 -4.97 4.44 3.37
C ARG A 72 -3.67 3.81 3.84
N ASN A 73 -3.42 3.80 5.14
CA ASN A 73 -2.15 3.31 5.68
C ASN A 73 -1.99 1.80 5.47
N GLU A 74 -3.08 1.03 5.63
CA GLU A 74 -3.07 -0.41 5.36
C GLU A 74 -2.98 -0.71 3.87
N ALA A 75 -3.70 0.01 3.01
CA ALA A 75 -3.54 -0.13 1.56
C ALA A 75 -2.09 0.16 1.13
N ALA A 76 -1.48 1.22 1.68
CA ALA A 76 -0.08 1.54 1.41
C ALA A 76 0.89 0.47 1.94
N ARG A 77 0.58 -0.14 3.09
CA ARG A 77 1.36 -1.27 3.63
C ARG A 77 1.36 -2.45 2.68
N LEU A 78 0.21 -2.81 2.10
CA LEU A 78 0.09 -3.90 1.12
C LEU A 78 0.94 -3.61 -0.12
N VAL A 79 0.88 -2.38 -0.64
CA VAL A 79 1.69 -1.96 -1.79
C VAL A 79 3.18 -2.07 -1.49
N LEU A 80 3.63 -1.52 -0.35
CA LEU A 80 5.04 -1.57 0.04
C LEU A 80 5.51 -3.01 0.23
N TYR A 81 4.68 -3.87 0.79
CA TYR A 81 4.98 -5.29 0.97
C TYR A 81 5.14 -6.00 -0.38
N ALA A 82 4.23 -5.74 -1.32
CA ALA A 82 4.36 -6.24 -2.68
C ALA A 82 5.65 -5.74 -3.33
N ILE A 83 5.94 -4.43 -3.27
CA ILE A 83 7.17 -3.85 -3.79
C ILE A 83 8.41 -4.51 -3.17
N GLN A 84 8.43 -4.74 -1.85
CA GLN A 84 9.56 -5.41 -1.19
C GLN A 84 9.70 -6.88 -1.61
N TYR A 85 8.60 -7.57 -1.90
CA TYR A 85 8.63 -8.92 -2.44
C TYR A 85 9.29 -8.95 -3.83
N TYR A 86 8.99 -7.97 -4.68
CA TYR A 86 9.58 -7.84 -6.03
C TYR A 86 10.99 -7.22 -6.03
N GLU A 87 11.31 -6.34 -5.06
CA GLU A 87 12.63 -5.73 -4.85
C GLU A 87 13.23 -6.18 -3.51
N ARG A 88 13.77 -7.40 -3.48
CA ARG A 88 14.61 -7.88 -2.37
C ARG A 88 15.91 -7.06 -2.29
N GLY A 89 15.83 -5.83 -1.76
CA GLY A 89 16.97 -4.92 -1.70
C GLY A 89 16.64 -3.45 -1.43
N LEU A 90 15.37 -3.02 -1.53
CA LEU A 90 14.99 -1.65 -1.15
C LEU A 90 15.16 -1.45 0.36
N VAL A 91 16.20 -0.71 0.73
CA VAL A 91 16.61 -0.42 2.11
C VAL A 91 15.53 0.38 2.88
N ASP A 92 14.64 1.07 2.15
CA ASP A 92 13.62 1.97 2.71
C ASP A 92 12.29 1.27 3.06
N VAL A 93 12.08 -0.01 2.71
CA VAL A 93 10.83 -0.73 3.03
C VAL A 93 11.00 -1.58 4.29
N PRO A 94 10.18 -1.37 5.34
CA PRO A 94 10.28 -2.15 6.56
C PRO A 94 10.07 -3.64 6.27
N ARG A 95 11.10 -4.46 6.52
CA ARG A 95 11.01 -5.93 6.49
C ARG A 95 9.98 -6.39 7.51
N ALA A 96 8.87 -6.97 7.04
CA ALA A 96 7.94 -7.65 7.93
C ALA A 96 8.53 -9.02 8.31
N GLY A 97 8.67 -9.28 9.61
CA GLY A 97 8.78 -10.64 10.11
C GLY A 97 7.47 -11.36 9.80
N PHE A 98 7.53 -12.41 9.00
CA PHE A 98 6.40 -13.24 8.61
C PHE A 98 5.74 -13.88 9.83
N PRO A 99 4.41 -13.82 10.02
CA PRO A 99 3.69 -14.95 10.57
C PRO A 99 3.46 -15.95 9.43
N VAL A 100 4.11 -17.10 9.53
CA VAL A 100 3.83 -18.28 8.71
C VAL A 100 2.44 -18.77 9.11
N TYR A 101 1.44 -18.61 8.24
CA TYR A 101 0.19 -19.35 8.39
C TYR A 101 0.39 -20.73 7.77
N GLY A 102 0.48 -21.74 8.65
CA GLY A 102 0.38 -23.15 8.30
C GLY A 102 -1.06 -23.63 8.29
#